data_AF-A0A9P0ML78-F1
#
_entry.id   AF-A0A9P0ML78-F1
#
_cell.length_a   1.000
_cell.length_b   1.000
_cell.length_c   1.000
_cell.angle_alpha   90.00
_cell.angle_beta   90.00
_cell.angle_gamma   90.00
#
_symmetry.space_group_name_H-M   'P 1'
#
loop_
_entity.id
_entity.type
_entity.pdbx_description
1 polymer ?
#
loop_
_entity_poly.entity_id
_entity_poly.type
_entity_poly.pdbx_seq_one_letter_code
_entity_poly.pdbx_strand_id
1 'polypeptide(L)'
;MINSSIASDCFSNMALAEYREKSFIEWPFKDGKCTAKQMAKAGFYVTKTDQQAVTCYFCFKELEGWEKNDDPFNEHKKHAPYCEFVNMFEKAPDTITFAQLLKLERARRKRAWVCIDLIIFLLKILILHCFNKLFILFFQELQIDKIYDSTQQIIQKSLSKNTIKRRYKKRK
;
A
#
# COMPACT_ATOMS: atom_id res chain seq x y z
N MET A 1 -22.05 -24.58 6.20
CA MET A 1 -21.47 -24.08 4.94
C MET A 1 -21.99 -22.67 4.73
N ILE A 2 -21.16 -21.65 4.96
CA ILE A 2 -21.56 -20.26 4.72
C ILE A 2 -21.30 -19.98 3.23
N ASN A 3 -22.35 -19.55 2.53
CA ASN A 3 -22.39 -19.44 1.08
C ASN A 3 -21.30 -18.48 0.56
N SER A 4 -20.53 -18.94 -0.42
CA SER A 4 -19.39 -18.25 -1.03
C SER A 4 -19.75 -16.95 -1.78
N SER A 5 -21.04 -16.60 -1.82
CA SER A 5 -21.58 -15.34 -2.34
C SER A 5 -21.56 -14.19 -1.32
N ILE A 6 -21.38 -14.44 -0.02
CA ILE A 6 -21.35 -13.38 1.03
C ILE A 6 -19.98 -12.68 1.08
N ALA A 7 -18.91 -13.36 0.65
CA ALA A 7 -17.55 -12.80 0.68
C ALA A 7 -17.35 -11.65 -0.32
N SER A 8 -18.21 -11.54 -1.34
CA SER A 8 -18.17 -10.49 -2.36
C SER A 8 -18.74 -9.14 -1.88
N ASP A 9 -19.43 -9.09 -0.73
CA ASP A 9 -20.25 -7.92 -0.38
C ASP A 9 -19.89 -7.29 0.99
N CYS A 10 -18.75 -7.66 1.56
CA CYS A 10 -18.31 -7.11 2.85
C CYS A 10 -18.07 -5.59 2.79
N PHE A 11 -17.68 -5.05 1.64
CA PHE A 11 -17.44 -3.61 1.52
C PHE A 11 -18.71 -2.81 1.15
N SER A 12 -19.53 -3.30 0.23
CA SER A 12 -20.78 -2.63 -0.18
C SER A 12 -21.73 -2.48 1.01
N ASN A 13 -21.82 -3.52 1.84
CA ASN A 13 -22.66 -3.51 3.04
C ASN A 13 -22.20 -2.45 4.04
N MET A 14 -20.88 -2.28 4.22
CA MET A 14 -20.33 -1.31 5.16
C MET A 14 -20.45 0.15 4.69
N ALA A 15 -20.85 0.39 3.44
CA ALA A 15 -21.19 1.74 2.97
C ALA A 15 -22.48 2.27 3.61
N LEU A 16 -23.40 1.38 3.98
CA LEU A 16 -24.66 1.72 4.63
C LEU A 16 -24.46 1.88 6.15
N ALA A 17 -24.92 3.02 6.69
CA ALA A 17 -24.79 3.30 8.12
C ALA A 17 -25.50 2.25 8.99
N GLU A 18 -26.62 1.70 8.53
CA GLU A 18 -27.38 0.67 9.26
C GLU A 18 -26.53 -0.59 9.56
N TYR A 19 -25.71 -1.04 8.61
CA TYR A 19 -24.84 -2.19 8.81
C TYR A 19 -23.71 -1.87 9.80
N ARG A 20 -23.18 -0.65 9.76
CA ARG A 20 -22.18 -0.20 10.73
C ARG A 20 -22.77 -0.10 12.14
N GLU A 21 -24.00 0.39 12.27
CA GLU A 21 -24.70 0.49 13.56
C GLU A 21 -24.86 -0.88 14.23
N LYS A 22 -25.14 -1.94 13.45
CA LYS A 22 -25.24 -3.32 13.94
C LYS A 22 -23.93 -3.86 14.55
N SER A 23 -22.78 -3.24 14.27
CA SER A 23 -21.51 -3.63 14.91
C SER A 23 -21.41 -3.19 16.39
N PHE A 24 -22.23 -2.24 16.82
CA PHE A 24 -22.19 -1.65 18.17
C PHE A 24 -23.05 -2.43 19.17
N ILE A 25 -22.72 -3.70 19.41
CA ILE A 25 -23.49 -4.60 20.29
C ILE A 25 -23.44 -4.11 21.75
N GLU A 26 -22.23 -3.93 22.30
CA GLU A 26 -22.01 -3.54 23.71
C GLU A 26 -21.49 -2.10 23.85
N TRP A 27 -21.91 -1.20 22.96
CA TRP A 27 -21.46 0.19 23.02
C TRP A 27 -22.00 0.92 24.28
N PRO A 28 -21.15 1.57 25.09
CA PRO A 28 -21.52 2.09 26.41
C PRO A 28 -22.43 3.32 26.35
N PHE A 29 -22.35 4.12 25.29
CA PHE A 29 -23.09 5.39 25.20
C PHE A 29 -24.44 5.19 24.51
N LYS A 30 -25.51 5.10 25.32
CA LYS A 30 -26.90 5.00 24.81
C LYS A 30 -27.51 6.37 24.50
N ASP A 31 -27.01 7.43 25.10
CA ASP A 31 -27.42 8.82 24.93
C ASP A 31 -26.21 9.76 24.75
N GLY A 32 -26.46 11.03 24.40
CA GLY A 32 -25.42 12.00 24.07
C GLY A 32 -25.09 12.05 22.58
N LYS A 33 -23.89 12.54 22.24
CA LYS A 33 -23.44 12.67 20.84
C LYS A 33 -22.73 11.42 20.35
N CYS A 34 -22.12 10.66 21.25
CA CYS A 34 -21.30 9.50 20.95
C CYS A 34 -22.11 8.18 20.87
N THR A 35 -23.35 8.23 20.41
CA THR A 35 -24.21 7.02 20.31
C THR A 35 -23.80 6.14 19.14
N ALA A 36 -24.14 4.84 19.20
CA ALA A 36 -23.89 3.88 18.11
C ALA A 36 -24.38 4.38 16.74
N LYS A 37 -25.55 5.03 16.71
CA LYS A 37 -26.12 5.64 15.51
C LYS A 37 -25.27 6.77 14.95
N GLN A 38 -24.75 7.65 15.81
CA GLN A 38 -23.91 8.77 15.39
C GLN A 38 -22.53 8.30 14.93
N MET A 39 -21.95 7.32 15.63
CA MET A 39 -20.74 6.62 15.19
C MET A 39 -20.88 6.04 13.79
N ALA A 40 -21.96 5.28 13.59
CA ALA A 40 -22.27 4.68 12.31
C ALA A 40 -22.40 5.74 11.20
N LYS A 41 -23.14 6.83 11.44
CA LYS A 41 -23.26 7.93 10.47
C LYS A 41 -21.94 8.64 10.16
N ALA A 42 -21.05 8.75 11.15
CA ALA A 42 -19.70 9.29 10.97
C ALA A 42 -18.75 8.34 10.21
N GLY A 43 -19.22 7.15 9.86
CA GLY A 43 -18.46 6.17 9.07
C GLY A 43 -17.76 5.11 9.92
N PHE A 44 -18.00 5.07 11.23
CA PHE A 44 -17.34 4.14 12.13
C PHE A 44 -18.12 2.84 12.33
N TYR A 45 -17.38 1.76 12.57
CA TYR A 45 -17.88 0.47 13.04
C TYR A 45 -16.91 -0.08 14.10
N VAL A 46 -17.39 -0.94 14.99
CA VAL A 46 -16.53 -1.58 16.01
C VAL A 46 -15.66 -2.63 15.35
N THR A 47 -14.34 -2.52 15.53
CA THR A 47 -13.36 -3.54 15.11
C THR A 47 -12.91 -4.44 16.23
N LYS A 48 -12.78 -3.89 17.45
CA LYS A 48 -12.34 -4.63 18.64
C LYS A 48 -13.30 -4.31 19.78
N THR A 49 -14.06 -5.32 20.21
CA THR A 49 -15.06 -5.20 21.29
C THR A 49 -14.44 -4.78 22.61
N ASP A 50 -13.27 -5.31 22.91
CA ASP A 50 -12.62 -5.26 24.23
C ASP A 50 -11.97 -3.90 24.50
N GLN A 51 -11.58 -3.18 23.45
CA GLN A 51 -10.92 -1.88 23.51
C GLN A 51 -11.86 -0.71 23.17
N GLN A 52 -13.13 -1.01 22.84
CA GLN A 52 -14.08 -0.01 22.31
C GLN A 52 -13.49 0.78 21.13
N ALA A 53 -12.56 0.17 20.40
CA ALA A 53 -11.89 0.78 19.26
C ALA A 53 -12.83 0.71 18.05
N VAL A 54 -12.98 1.84 17.38
CA VAL A 54 -13.82 1.97 16.19
C VAL A 54 -12.96 2.33 15.00
N THR A 55 -13.31 1.78 13.84
CA THR A 55 -12.58 2.00 12.59
C THR A 55 -13.49 2.61 11.55
N CYS A 56 -13.00 3.59 10.79
CA CYS A 56 -13.73 4.12 9.66
C CYS A 56 -13.75 3.11 8.50
N TYR A 57 -14.91 2.79 7.94
CA TYR A 57 -15.03 1.86 6.80
C TYR A 57 -14.31 2.35 5.53
N PHE A 58 -14.06 3.66 5.40
CA PHE A 58 -13.55 4.27 4.18
C PHE A 58 -12.04 4.59 4.24
N CYS A 59 -11.59 5.22 5.33
CA CYS A 59 -10.18 5.59 5.49
C CYS A 59 -9.40 4.65 6.41
N PHE A 60 -10.08 3.70 7.06
CA PHE A 60 -9.48 2.73 7.99
C PHE A 60 -8.78 3.37 9.21
N LYS A 61 -9.06 4.64 9.52
CA LYS A 61 -8.59 5.28 10.75
C LYS A 61 -9.26 4.60 11.95
N GLU A 62 -8.45 4.04 12.84
CA GLU A 62 -8.87 3.54 14.14
C GLU A 62 -8.80 4.70 15.17
N LEU A 63 -9.84 4.80 16.02
CA LEU A 63 -9.93 5.73 17.14
C LEU A 63 -10.48 4.99 18.37
N GLU A 64 -9.98 5.37 19.54
CA GLU A 64 -10.33 4.82 20.85
C GLU A 64 -10.41 5.94 21.90
N GLY A 65 -10.81 5.61 23.12
CA GLY A 65 -10.87 6.59 24.22
C GLY A 65 -12.05 7.57 24.11
N TRP A 66 -13.17 7.11 23.57
CA TRP A 66 -14.36 7.94 23.33
C TRP A 66 -15.06 8.35 24.62
N GLU A 67 -15.53 9.59 24.66
CA GLU A 67 -16.38 10.12 25.71
C GLU A 67 -17.82 10.33 25.22
N LYS A 68 -18.79 10.33 26.14
CA LYS A 68 -20.23 10.45 25.85
C LYS A 68 -20.59 11.66 24.99
N ASN A 69 -19.86 12.76 25.16
CA ASN A 69 -20.14 14.05 24.52
C ASN A 69 -19.33 14.31 23.25
N ASP A 70 -18.44 13.38 22.87
CA ASP A 70 -17.68 13.48 21.64
C ASP A 70 -18.62 13.44 20.44
N ASP A 71 -18.30 14.28 19.44
CA ASP A 71 -18.96 14.24 18.14
C ASP A 71 -18.13 13.37 17.19
N PRO A 72 -18.62 12.17 16.82
CA PRO A 72 -17.82 11.25 16.01
C PRO A 72 -17.41 11.84 14.66
N PHE A 73 -18.22 12.69 14.04
CA PHE A 73 -17.90 13.27 12.75
C PHE A 73 -16.79 14.32 12.85
N ASN A 74 -16.82 15.15 13.90
CA ASN A 74 -15.77 16.13 14.16
C ASN A 74 -14.46 15.46 14.54
N GLU A 75 -14.50 14.43 15.41
CA GLU A 75 -13.31 13.65 15.74
C GLU A 75 -12.73 12.94 14.51
N HIS A 76 -13.59 12.40 13.64
CA HIS A 76 -13.15 11.86 12.35
C HIS A 76 -12.43 12.91 11.49
N LYS A 77 -13.01 14.11 11.35
CA LYS A 77 -12.42 15.20 10.56
C LYS A 77 -11.07 15.66 11.12
N LYS A 78 -10.98 15.74 12.45
CA LYS A 78 -9.76 16.13 13.18
C LYS A 78 -8.64 15.10 13.04
N HIS A 79 -8.96 13.81 13.16
CA HIS A 79 -7.96 12.74 13.20
C HIS A 79 -7.68 12.09 11.83
N ALA A 80 -8.53 12.31 10.82
CA ALA A 80 -8.31 11.89 9.43
C ALA A 80 -8.76 12.98 8.44
N PRO A 81 -8.08 14.15 8.39
CA PRO A 81 -8.49 15.29 7.57
C PRO A 81 -8.47 15.03 6.06
N TYR A 82 -7.77 13.97 5.62
CA TYR A 82 -7.71 13.55 4.22
C TYR A 82 -8.73 12.45 3.87
N CYS A 83 -9.67 12.15 4.76
CA CYS A 83 -10.72 11.19 4.50
C CYS A 83 -11.75 11.76 3.51
N GLU A 84 -11.84 11.19 2.29
CA GLU A 84 -12.82 11.67 1.30
C GLU A 84 -14.27 11.56 1.80
N PHE A 85 -14.56 10.57 2.64
CA PHE A 85 -15.88 10.43 3.26
C PHE A 85 -16.23 11.66 4.08
N VAL A 86 -15.38 12.08 5.03
CA VAL A 86 -15.68 13.22 5.90
C VAL A 86 -15.63 14.56 5.16
N ASN A 87 -14.80 14.65 4.11
CA ASN A 87 -14.69 15.86 3.28
C ASN A 87 -15.83 16.04 2.29
N MET A 88 -16.63 14.99 2.03
CA MET A 88 -17.79 15.07 1.13
C MET A 88 -19.01 15.73 1.78
N PHE A 89 -19.07 15.79 3.11
CA PHE A 89 -20.24 16.28 3.85
C PHE A 89 -19.86 17.37 4.85
N GLU A 90 -20.77 18.31 5.10
CA GLU A 90 -20.59 19.32 6.15
C GLU A 90 -20.80 18.72 7.56
N LYS A 91 -21.69 17.73 7.66
CA LYS A 91 -22.04 16.99 8.87
C LYS A 91 -22.30 15.52 8.53
N ALA A 92 -22.39 14.67 9.55
CA ALA A 92 -22.70 13.25 9.36
C ALA A 92 -24.01 13.07 8.56
N PRO A 93 -23.98 12.36 7.42
CA PRO A 93 -25.17 12.19 6.58
C PRO A 93 -26.17 11.23 7.23
N ASP A 94 -27.46 11.56 7.13
CA ASP A 94 -28.54 10.65 7.53
C ASP A 94 -28.67 9.47 6.56
N THR A 95 -28.56 9.76 5.27
CA THR A 95 -28.56 8.78 4.18
C THR A 95 -27.54 9.19 3.13
N ILE A 96 -26.93 8.20 2.48
CA ILE A 96 -25.99 8.42 1.36
C ILE A 96 -26.75 8.13 0.07
N THR A 97 -26.81 9.11 -0.83
CA THR A 97 -27.42 8.94 -2.16
C THR A 97 -26.54 8.06 -3.06
N PHE A 98 -27.15 7.47 -4.09
CA PHE A 98 -26.39 6.70 -5.09
C PHE A 98 -25.25 7.50 -5.72
N ALA A 99 -25.47 8.78 -6.03
CA ALA A 99 -24.43 9.64 -6.60
C ALA A 99 -23.25 9.85 -5.63
N GLN A 100 -23.52 10.03 -4.34
CA GLN A 100 -22.49 10.15 -3.30
C GLN A 100 -21.74 8.82 -3.12
N LEU A 101 -22.48 7.70 -3.09
CA LEU A 101 -21.88 6.36 -3.01
C LEU A 101 -20.94 6.10 -4.19
N LEU A 102 -21.35 6.43 -5.42
CA LEU A 102 -20.50 6.30 -6.60
C LEU A 102 -19.23 7.16 -6.52
N LYS A 103 -19.33 8.38 -5.97
CA LYS A 103 -18.16 9.24 -5.75
C LYS A 103 -17.19 8.61 -4.74
N LEU A 104 -17.71 8.08 -3.63
CA LEU A 104 -16.91 7.38 -2.62
C LEU A 104 -16.25 6.13 -3.22
N GLU A 105 -16.98 5.30 -3.95
CA GLU A 105 -16.42 4.11 -4.61
C GLU A 105 -15.32 4.46 -5.62
N ARG A 106 -15.49 5.54 -6.40
CA ARG A 106 -14.43 6.04 -7.29
C ARG A 106 -13.19 6.46 -6.50
N ALA A 107 -13.36 7.19 -5.41
CA ALA A 107 -12.25 7.63 -4.56
C ALA A 107 -11.53 6.44 -3.90
N ARG A 108 -12.29 5.43 -3.45
CA ARG A 108 -11.74 4.18 -2.92
C ARG A 108 -10.93 3.42 -3.95
N ARG A 109 -11.46 3.26 -5.17
CA ARG A 109 -10.71 2.62 -6.26
C ARG A 109 -9.39 3.35 -6.49
N LYS A 110 -9.40 4.68 -6.60
CA LYS A 110 -8.17 5.46 -6.77
C LYS A 110 -7.13 5.16 -5.68
N ARG A 111 -7.53 5.10 -4.41
CA ARG A 111 -6.63 4.69 -3.31
C ARG A 111 -6.08 3.27 -3.49
N ALA A 112 -6.93 2.32 -3.89
CA ALA A 112 -6.51 0.95 -4.15
C ALA A 112 -5.51 0.85 -5.32
N TRP A 113 -5.74 1.60 -6.40
CA TRP A 113 -4.82 1.69 -7.55
C TRP A 113 -3.44 2.22 -7.13
N VAL A 114 -3.38 3.27 -6.30
CA VAL A 114 -2.10 3.79 -5.77
C VAL A 114 -1.34 2.71 -4.99
N CYS A 115 -2.03 1.92 -4.16
CA CYS A 115 -1.40 0.79 -3.46
C CYS A 115 -0.91 -0.29 -4.43
N ILE A 116 -1.69 -0.63 -5.46
CA ILE A 116 -1.31 -1.61 -6.49
C ILE A 116 -0.07 -1.13 -7.25
N ASP A 117 -0.03 0.13 -7.67
CA ASP A 117 1.12 0.72 -8.37
C ASP A 117 2.38 0.68 -7.49
N LEU A 118 2.26 0.99 -6.19
CA LEU A 118 3.36 0.89 -5.24
C LEU A 118 3.86 -0.56 -5.08
N ILE A 119 2.94 -1.53 -4.97
CA ILE A 119 3.31 -2.95 -4.88
C ILE A 119 4.01 -3.40 -6.16
N ILE A 120 3.49 -3.05 -7.34
CA ILE A 120 4.12 -3.37 -8.63
C ILE A 120 5.51 -2.73 -8.72
N PHE A 121 5.67 -1.49 -8.26
CA PHE A 121 6.96 -0.81 -8.22
C PHE A 121 7.97 -1.51 -7.29
N LEU A 122 7.55 -1.89 -6.09
CA LEU A 122 8.38 -2.65 -5.14
C LEU A 122 8.76 -4.03 -5.69
N LEU A 123 7.81 -4.73 -6.34
CA LEU A 123 8.07 -6.00 -7.01
C LEU A 123 9.08 -5.83 -8.15
N LYS A 124 8.97 -4.76 -8.95
CA LYS A 124 9.95 -4.45 -10.01
C LYS A 124 11.34 -4.18 -9.44
N ILE A 125 11.45 -3.46 -8.32
CA ILE A 125 12.74 -3.24 -7.63
C ILE A 125 13.33 -4.55 -7.15
N LEU A 126 12.52 -5.40 -6.51
CA LEU A 126 12.96 -6.72 -6.03
C LEU A 126 13.42 -7.61 -7.18
N ILE A 127 12.66 -7.63 -8.28
CA ILE A 127 13.00 -8.36 -9.50
C ILE A 127 14.31 -7.83 -10.10
N LEU A 128 14.49 -6.51 -10.21
CA LEU A 128 15.73 -5.89 -10.70
C LEU A 128 16.91 -6.23 -9.79
N HIS A 129 16.72 -6.20 -8.47
CA HIS A 129 17.74 -6.57 -7.49
C HIS A 129 18.12 -8.05 -7.60
N CYS A 130 17.13 -8.94 -7.80
CA CYS A 130 17.36 -10.36 -8.08
C CYS A 130 18.10 -10.57 -9.39
N PHE A 131 17.71 -9.89 -10.48
CA PHE A 131 18.41 -9.96 -11.76
C PHE A 131 19.85 -9.45 -11.65
N ASN A 132 20.10 -8.34 -10.96
CA ASN A 132 21.44 -7.80 -10.79
C ASN A 132 22.32 -8.74 -9.93
N LYS A 133 21.75 -9.34 -8.87
CA LYS A 133 22.45 -10.33 -8.03
C LYS A 133 22.72 -11.63 -8.79
N LEU A 134 21.75 -12.12 -9.57
CA LEU A 134 21.90 -13.31 -10.41
C LEU A 134 22.90 -13.08 -11.55
N PHE A 135 22.90 -11.88 -12.14
CA PHE A 135 23.86 -11.46 -13.16
C PHE A 135 25.28 -11.36 -12.61
N ILE A 136 25.48 -10.83 -11.39
CA ILE A 136 26.79 -10.80 -10.71
C ILE A 136 27.29 -12.22 -10.41
N LEU A 137 26.42 -13.11 -9.92
CA LEU A 137 26.79 -14.51 -9.64
C LEU A 137 27.09 -15.28 -10.94
N PHE A 138 26.33 -15.03 -12.00
CA PHE A 138 26.57 -15.56 -13.34
C PHE A 138 27.90 -15.07 -13.92
N PHE A 139 28.28 -13.81 -13.67
CA PHE A 139 29.56 -13.25 -14.08
C PHE A 139 30.74 -13.74 -13.23
N GLN A 140 30.53 -14.18 -11.99
CA GLN A 140 31.57 -14.86 -11.20
C GLN A 140 31.80 -16.31 -11.64
N GLU A 141 30.79 -16.99 -12.21
CA GLU A 141 30.95 -18.35 -12.76
C GLU A 141 31.51 -18.38 -14.19
N LEU A 142 31.23 -17.35 -15.00
CA LEU A 142 31.94 -17.16 -16.26
C LEU A 142 33.38 -16.74 -15.93
N GLN A 143 34.38 -17.51 -16.38
CA GLN A 143 35.81 -17.27 -16.15
C GLN A 143 36.35 -15.96 -16.80
N ILE A 144 35.65 -14.84 -16.69
CA ILE A 144 35.96 -13.57 -17.35
C ILE A 144 37.25 -12.98 -16.81
N ASP A 145 37.55 -13.13 -15.52
CA ASP A 145 38.85 -12.72 -14.95
C ASP A 145 40.01 -13.51 -15.59
N LYS A 146 39.84 -14.83 -15.77
CA LYS A 146 40.86 -15.65 -16.45
C LYS A 146 40.99 -15.29 -17.93
N ILE A 147 39.89 -14.97 -18.60
CA ILE A 147 39.90 -14.55 -20.01
C ILE A 147 40.54 -13.16 -20.15
N TYR A 148 40.26 -12.24 -19.24
CA TYR A 148 40.89 -10.92 -19.19
C TYR A 148 42.41 -11.04 -18.94
N ASP A 149 42.83 -11.81 -17.94
CA ASP A 149 44.26 -12.02 -17.68
C ASP A 149 44.98 -12.74 -18.82
N SER A 150 44.34 -13.74 -19.43
CA SER A 150 44.88 -14.46 -20.58
C SER A 150 45.01 -13.55 -21.81
N THR A 151 44.01 -12.70 -22.06
CA THR A 151 44.04 -11.74 -23.17
C THR A 151 45.10 -10.65 -22.93
N GLN A 152 45.25 -10.14 -21.72
CA GLN A 152 46.32 -9.20 -21.38
C GLN A 152 47.72 -9.81 -21.58
N GLN A 153 47.92 -11.07 -21.17
CA GLN A 153 49.19 -11.75 -21.43
C GLN A 153 49.47 -11.95 -22.93
N ILE A 154 48.44 -12.26 -23.73
CA ILE A 154 48.57 -12.39 -25.19
C ILE A 154 48.94 -11.04 -25.82
N ILE A 155 48.26 -9.96 -25.42
CA ILE A 155 48.52 -8.60 -25.88
C ILE A 155 49.97 -8.20 -25.54
N GLN A 156 50.40 -8.40 -24.30
CA GLN A 156 51.76 -8.05 -23.85
C GLN A 156 52.83 -8.86 -24.59
N LYS A 157 52.60 -10.16 -24.85
CA LYS A 157 53.49 -11.00 -25.67
C LYS A 157 53.52 -10.54 -27.13
N SER A 158 52.40 -10.09 -27.69
CA SER A 158 52.36 -9.56 -29.07
C SER A 158 53.11 -8.23 -29.20
N LEU A 159 52.99 -7.35 -28.21
CA LEU A 159 53.70 -6.07 -28.14
C LEU A 159 55.22 -6.27 -27.94
N SER A 160 55.64 -7.23 -27.12
CA SER A 160 57.06 -7.54 -26.94
C SER A 160 57.69 -8.15 -28.21
N LYS A 161 56.99 -9.06 -28.90
CA LYS A 161 57.42 -9.63 -30.19
C LYS A 161 57.55 -8.58 -31.29
N ASN A 162 56.62 -7.62 -31.36
CA ASN A 162 56.68 -6.51 -32.31
C ASN A 162 57.82 -5.52 -31.97
N THR A 163 58.13 -5.33 -30.69
CA THR A 163 59.27 -4.51 -30.24
C THR A 163 60.61 -5.16 -30.61
N ILE A 164 60.73 -6.49 -30.48
CA ILE A 164 61.92 -7.26 -30.88
C ILE A 164 62.09 -7.26 -32.41
N LYS A 165 61.03 -7.46 -33.20
CA LYS A 165 61.08 -7.37 -34.68
C LYS A 165 61.50 -5.98 -35.17
N ARG A 166 61.04 -4.90 -34.53
CA ARG A 166 61.43 -3.52 -34.87
C ARG A 166 62.89 -3.22 -34.53
N ARG A 167 63.42 -3.77 -33.42
CA ARG A 167 64.85 -3.65 -33.07
C ARG A 167 65.77 -4.42 -34.03
N TYR A 168 65.33 -5.57 -34.54
CA TYR A 168 66.13 -6.37 -35.49
C TYR A 168 66.17 -5.72 -36.90
N LYS A 169 65.12 -5.01 -37.31
CA LYS A 169 65.05 -4.32 -38.61
C LYS A 169 65.85 -3.00 -38.67
N LYS A 170 66.38 -2.51 -37.55
CA LYS A 170 67.16 -1.25 -37.44
C LYS A 170 68.68 -1.49 -37.32
N ARG A 171 69.14 -2.73 -37.45
CA ARG A 171 70.55 -3.17 -37.33
C ARG A 171 71.10 -3.85 -38.60
N LYS A 172 70.43 -3.70 -39.75
CA LYS A 172 70.96 -4.04 -41.06
C LYS A 172 70.94 -2.80 -41.95
#